data_AF-A0A3A6N6Q9-F1
#
_entry.id   AF-A0A3A6N6Q9-F1
#
_cell.length_a   1.000
_cell.length_b   1.000
_cell.length_c   1.000
_cell.angle_alpha   90.00
_cell.angle_beta   90.00
_cell.angle_gamma   90.00
#
_symmetry.space_group_name_H-M   'P 1'
#
loop_
_entity.id
_entity.type
_entity.pdbx_description
1 polymer ?
#
loop_
_entity_poly.entity_id
_entity_poly.type
_entity_poly.pdbx_seq_one_letter_code
_entity_poly.pdbx_strand_id
1 'polypeptide(L)'
;PNIYHFRSYSGVEVDLILEINGTLFPIEIKAKSHPDRNDIQGFKAFRDCFPRERIHDGLLICSVEEPRKLSDHVLAIPWTLL
;
A
#
# COMPACT_ATOMS: atom_id res chain seq x y z
N PRO A 1 -7.80 -12.27 10.49
CA PRO A 1 -7.77 -11.43 9.27
C PRO A 1 -7.06 -12.22 8.17
N ASN A 2 -7.54 -12.14 6.93
CA ASN A 2 -6.84 -12.78 5.82
C ASN A 2 -5.70 -11.86 5.35
N ILE A 3 -4.62 -12.48 4.87
CA ILE A 3 -3.43 -11.78 4.39
C ILE A 3 -3.11 -12.32 3.00
N TYR A 4 -2.97 -11.43 2.04
CA TYR A 4 -2.66 -11.76 0.65
C TYR A 4 -1.45 -10.97 0.16
N HIS A 5 -0.88 -11.39 -0.97
CA HIS A 5 -0.04 -10.53 -1.81
C HIS A 5 -0.75 -10.33 -3.15
N PHE A 6 -0.46 -9.23 -3.84
CA PHE A 6 -0.97 -8.98 -5.19
C PHE A 6 0.17 -8.83 -6.18
N ARG A 7 0.01 -9.45 -7.35
CA ARG A 7 0.89 -9.27 -8.51
C ARG A 7 0.07 -9.24 -9.79
N SER A 8 0.19 -8.18 -10.57
CA SER A 8 -0.44 -8.07 -11.88
C SER A 8 0.32 -8.87 -12.94
N TYR A 9 -0.33 -9.13 -14.08
CA TYR A 9 0.35 -9.72 -15.25
C TYR A 9 1.49 -8.84 -15.78
N SER A 10 1.36 -7.51 -15.66
CA SER A 10 2.42 -6.56 -16.03
C SER A 10 3.57 -6.48 -15.01
N GLY A 11 3.54 -7.31 -13.96
CA GLY A 11 4.60 -7.41 -12.97
C GLY A 11 4.55 -6.36 -11.86
N VAL A 12 3.46 -5.61 -11.75
CA VAL A 12 3.26 -4.63 -10.66
C VAL A 12 2.79 -5.37 -9.41
N GLU A 13 3.36 -5.02 -8.25
CA GLU A 13 3.12 -5.73 -6.99
C GLU A 13 2.52 -4.82 -5.91
N VAL A 14 1.86 -5.47 -4.94
CA VAL A 14 1.60 -4.92 -3.60
C VAL A 14 1.96 -6.00 -2.60
N ASP A 15 2.89 -5.68 -1.68
CA ASP A 15 3.49 -6.66 -0.76
C ASP A 15 2.44 -7.37 0.11
N LEU A 16 1.52 -6.61 0.70
CA LEU A 16 0.50 -7.15 1.60
C LEU A 16 -0.87 -6.51 1.34
N ILE A 17 -1.91 -7.35 1.33
CA ILE A 17 -3.30 -6.91 1.42
C ILE A 17 -3.90 -7.55 2.67
N LEU A 18 -4.33 -6.72 3.62
CA LEU A 18 -5.11 -7.20 4.77
C LEU A 18 -6.59 -7.12 4.45
N GLU A 19 -7.33 -8.18 4.75
CA GLU A 19 -8.79 -8.15 4.71
C GLU A 19 -9.36 -8.10 6.13
N ILE A 20 -10.12 -7.03 6.39
CA ILE A 20 -10.80 -6.80 7.68
C ILE A 20 -12.23 -6.39 7.36
N ASN A 21 -13.21 -7.18 7.85
CA ASN A 21 -14.64 -6.92 7.67
C ASN A 21 -15.06 -6.71 6.19
N GLY A 22 -14.41 -7.43 5.26
CA GLY A 22 -14.63 -7.31 3.82
C GLY A 22 -14.16 -5.99 3.22
N THR A 23 -13.17 -5.34 3.85
CA THR A 23 -12.42 -4.20 3.30
C THR A 23 -10.96 -4.60 3.16
N LEU A 24 -10.37 -4.27 2.01
CA LEU A 24 -9.00 -4.56 1.64
C LEU A 24 -8.11 -3.35 1.95
N PHE A 25 -7.04 -3.58 2.70
CA PHE A 25 -6.06 -2.57 3.11
C PHE A 25 -4.72 -2.89 2.44
N PRO A 26 -4.37 -2.18 1.35
CA PRO A 26 -3.12 -2.42 0.65
C PRO A 26 -1.95 -1.78 1.40
N ILE A 27 -0.87 -2.56 1.57
CA ILE A 27 0.34 -2.17 2.28
C ILE A 27 1.55 -2.51 1.41
N GLU A 28 2.44 -1.53 1.26
CA GLU A 28 3.74 -1.66 0.62
C GLU A 28 4.84 -1.45 1.67
N ILE A 29 5.95 -2.16 1.56
CA ILE A 29 7.08 -2.07 2.51
C ILE A 29 8.36 -1.74 1.73
N LYS A 30 9.03 -0.63 2.07
CA LYS A 30 10.30 -0.24 1.42
C LYS A 30 11.34 0.28 2.40
N ALA A 31 12.58 -0.17 2.25
CA ALA A 31 13.74 0.39 2.96
C ALA A 31 14.22 1.71 2.32
N LYS A 32 13.34 2.71 2.19
CA LYS A 32 13.59 4.02 1.55
C LYS A 32 13.16 5.14 2.49
N SER A 33 14.03 6.13 2.73
CA SER A 33 13.72 7.30 3.58
C SER A 33 13.02 8.43 2.85
N HIS A 34 13.17 8.47 1.52
CA HIS A 34 12.56 9.48 0.65
C HIS A 34 11.64 8.84 -0.39
N PRO A 35 10.56 8.16 0.02
CA PRO A 35 9.64 7.59 -0.95
C PRO A 35 8.94 8.67 -1.78
N ASP A 36 8.54 8.29 -2.97
CA ASP A 36 7.86 9.12 -3.94
C ASP A 36 6.61 8.39 -4.48
N ARG A 37 5.91 9.00 -5.44
CA ARG A 37 4.68 8.42 -5.99
C ARG A 37 4.91 7.16 -6.81
N ASN A 38 6.13 6.91 -7.30
CA ASN A 38 6.43 5.70 -8.04
C ASN A 38 6.46 4.46 -7.13
N ASP A 39 6.81 4.66 -5.85
CA ASP A 39 6.86 3.59 -4.86
C ASP A 39 5.48 3.00 -4.52
N ILE A 40 4.39 3.66 -4.93
CA ILE A 40 3.00 3.31 -4.57
C ILE A 40 2.11 3.05 -5.80
N GLN A 41 2.71 2.89 -6.99
CA GLN A 41 1.95 2.59 -8.22
C GLN A 41 1.20 1.26 -8.12
N GLY A 42 1.70 0.33 -7.30
CA GLY A 42 1.05 -0.94 -6.96
C GLY A 42 -0.40 -0.77 -6.52
N PHE A 43 -0.68 0.24 -5.69
CA PHE A 43 -2.02 0.48 -5.18
C PHE A 43 -3.01 0.93 -6.26
N LYS A 44 -2.53 1.63 -7.30
CA LYS A 44 -3.38 1.99 -8.44
C LYS A 44 -3.72 0.74 -9.24
N ALA A 45 -2.71 -0.06 -9.61
CA ALA A 45 -2.91 -1.29 -10.35
C ALA A 45 -3.84 -2.27 -9.62
N PHE A 46 -3.68 -2.39 -8.31
CA PHE A 46 -4.55 -3.19 -7.46
C PHE A 46 -6.02 -2.73 -7.53
N ARG A 47 -6.28 -1.43 -7.37
CA ARG A 47 -7.64 -0.86 -7.48
C ARG A 47 -8.24 -1.07 -8.87
N ASP A 48 -7.44 -0.90 -9.92
CA ASP A 48 -7.87 -1.09 -11.30
C ASP A 48 -8.23 -2.57 -11.58
N CYS A 49 -7.54 -3.52 -10.94
CA CYS A 49 -7.84 -4.96 -11.06
C CYS A 49 -9.09 -5.39 -10.28
N PHE A 50 -9.42 -4.71 -9.18
CA PHE A 50 -10.54 -5.05 -8.29
C PHE A 50 -11.51 -3.88 -8.10
N PRO A 51 -12.11 -3.34 -9.17
CA PRO A 51 -12.87 -2.08 -9.12
C PRO A 51 -14.19 -2.19 -8.34
N ARG A 52 -14.63 -3.40 -7.98
CA ARG A 52 -15.86 -3.65 -7.20
C ARG A 52 -15.59 -3.91 -5.72
N GLU A 53 -14.33 -4.11 -5.35
CA GLU A 53 -13.96 -4.39 -3.97
C GLU A 53 -13.90 -3.10 -3.14
N ARG A 54 -14.18 -3.23 -1.84
CA ARG A 54 -13.99 -2.12 -0.90
C ARG A 54 -12.52 -2.03 -0.54
N ILE A 55 -11.80 -1.10 -1.17
CA ILE A 55 -10.37 -0.90 -0.95
C ILE A 55 -10.17 0.42 -0.19
N HIS A 56 -9.53 0.34 0.97
CA HIS A 56 -9.20 1.51 1.77
C HIS A 56 -7.99 2.27 1.19
N ASP A 57 -7.65 3.41 1.80
CA ASP A 57 -6.36 4.08 1.58
C ASP A 57 -5.18 3.12 1.83
N GLY A 58 -4.10 3.33 1.09
CA GLY A 58 -2.90 2.50 1.16
C GLY A 58 -1.92 2.98 2.22
N LEU A 59 -1.11 2.05 2.72
CA LEU A 59 -0.05 2.33 3.68
C LEU A 59 1.31 1.99 3.08
N LEU A 60 2.24 2.93 3.08
CA LEU A 60 3.64 2.64 2.79
C LEU A 60 4.44 2.61 4.09
N ILE A 61 4.86 1.43 4.51
CA ILE A 61 5.77 1.28 5.65
C ILE A 61 7.20 1.45 5.12
N CYS A 62 7.91 2.47 5.62
CA CYS A 62 9.22 2.81 5.09
C CYS A 62 10.13 3.50 6.12
N SER A 63 11.32 3.94 5.68
CA SER A 63 12.32 4.55 6.57
C SER A 63 12.17 6.07 6.69
N VAL A 64 10.95 6.59 6.57
CA VAL A 64 10.65 8.01 6.86
C VAL A 64 10.77 8.28 8.36
N GLU A 65 11.17 9.49 8.73
CA GLU A 65 11.30 9.89 10.15
C GLU A 65 9.95 10.12 10.82
N GLU A 66 8.99 10.66 10.07
CA GLU A 66 7.63 10.94 10.53
C GLU A 66 6.58 10.53 9.50
N PRO A 67 5.34 10.22 9.93
CA PRO A 67 4.25 9.96 9.00
C PRO A 67 4.01 11.13 8.04
N ARG A 68 3.89 10.85 6.75
CA ARG A 68 3.58 11.86 5.74
C ARG A 68 2.73 11.33 4.61
N LYS A 69 1.87 12.19 4.05
CA LYS A 69 1.07 11.83 2.86
C LYS A 69 1.95 11.79 1.61
N LEU A 70 1.85 10.71 0.84
CA LEU A 70 2.43 10.64 -0.51
C LEU A 70 1.41 10.97 -1.60
N SER A 71 0.13 10.74 -1.32
CA SER A 71 -1.00 11.16 -2.12
C SER A 71 -2.24 11.31 -1.23
N ASP A 72 -3.38 11.68 -1.82
CA ASP A 72 -4.64 11.81 -1.09
C ASP A 72 -5.10 10.49 -0.45
N HIS A 73 -4.66 9.36 -1.00
CA HIS A 73 -5.06 8.01 -0.61
C HIS A 73 -3.92 7.14 -0.09
N VAL A 74 -2.77 7.75 0.26
CA VAL A 74 -1.61 7.00 0.75
C VAL A 74 -0.86 7.74 1.84
N LEU A 75 -0.70 7.07 2.98
CA LEU A 75 0.13 7.50 4.09
C LEU A 75 1.44 6.69 4.08
N ALA A 76 2.58 7.37 4.09
CA ALA A 76 3.86 6.76 4.42
C ALA A 76 4.09 6.87 5.93
N ILE A 77 4.52 5.79 6.56
CA ILE A 77 4.82 5.74 7.99
C ILE A 77 6.21 5.14 8.26
N PRO A 78 6.87 5.52 9.36
CA PRO A 78 8.07 4.84 9.83
C PRO A 78 7.76 3.39 10.16
N TRP A 79 8.65 2.46 9.82
CA TRP A 79 8.58 1.08 10.33
C TRP A 79 8.79 0.99 11.85
N THR A 80 9.29 2.06 12.47
CA THR A 80 9.48 2.21 13.92
C THR A 80 8.29 2.90 14.61
N LEU A 81 7.17 3.10 13.92
CA LEU A 81 6.00 3.80 14.48
C LEU A 81 5.28 2.91 15.51
N LEU A 82 5.69 2.99 16.78
CA LEU A 82 5.04 2.39 17.96
C LEU A 82 5.30 3.23 19.21
#